data_AF-A0A2D4IV89-F1
#
_entry.id   AF-A0A2D4IV89-F1
#
_cell.length_a   1.000
_cell.length_b   1.000
_cell.length_c   1.000
_cell.angle_alpha   90.00
_cell.angle_beta   90.00
_cell.angle_gamma   90.00
#
_symmetry.space_group_name_H-M   'P 1'
#
loop_
_entity.id
_entity.type
_entity.pdbx_description
1 polymer ?
#
loop_
_entity_poly.entity_id
_entity_poly.type
_entity_poly.pdbx_seq_one_letter_code
_entity_poly.pdbx_strand_id
1 'polypeptide(L)'
;CSRVEGGKTALHVACELVRPECLLLLLGHGASPCLHDCAGNTPLDLLLQQIWESPASNLCTKLLLLDSLLLFMPTGFHFAMKQQLREDQQPWQDLLGGSRYQWLAGFAPFSLFVRSMQVLIGSISREHFPEALDGLPLPHFLKPLDLKLKS
;
A
#
# COMPACT_ATOMS: atom_id res chain seq x y z
N CYS A 1 8.77 -10.63 15.44
CA CYS A 1 9.28 -9.65 14.46
C CYS A 1 10.79 -9.49 14.62
N SER A 2 11.59 -10.15 13.78
CA SER A 2 13.03 -9.90 13.69
C SER A 2 13.25 -8.58 12.93
N ARG A 3 13.73 -7.55 13.62
CA ARG A 3 14.16 -6.30 12.96
C ARG A 3 15.53 -6.54 12.32
N VAL A 4 15.69 -6.10 11.08
CA VAL A 4 16.99 -6.11 10.38
C VAL A 4 17.82 -4.91 10.87
N GLU A 5 19.09 -4.81 10.49
CA GLU A 5 19.94 -3.65 10.82
C GLU A 5 19.21 -2.32 10.53
N GLY A 6 19.35 -1.36 11.45
CA GLY A 6 18.61 -0.10 11.39
C GLY A 6 17.12 -0.18 11.75
N GLY A 7 16.65 -1.29 12.35
CA GLY A 7 15.28 -1.40 12.85
C GLY A 7 14.22 -1.62 11.76
N LYS A 8 14.64 -1.82 10.52
CA LYS A 8 13.79 -2.07 9.36
C LYS A 8 12.91 -3.30 9.58
N THR A 9 11.63 -3.16 9.25
CA THR A 9 10.70 -4.30 9.14
C THR A 9 10.84 -4.96 7.77
N ALA A 10 10.28 -6.16 7.61
CA ALA A 10 10.26 -6.85 6.31
C ALA A 10 9.59 -6.01 5.20
N LEU A 11 8.60 -5.17 5.54
CA LEU A 11 7.98 -4.26 4.58
C LEU A 11 8.95 -3.17 4.09
N HIS A 12 9.82 -2.63 4.96
CA HIS A 12 10.85 -1.67 4.54
C HIS A 12 11.78 -2.30 3.50
N VAL A 13 12.24 -3.53 3.77
CA VAL A 13 13.13 -4.28 2.87
C VAL A 13 12.42 -4.60 1.55
N ALA A 14 11.14 -4.97 1.58
CA ALA A 14 10.37 -5.23 0.37
C ALA A 14 10.21 -3.97 -0.52
N CYS A 15 10.01 -2.80 0.10
CA CYS A 15 9.99 -1.51 -0.60
C CYS A 15 11.35 -1.17 -1.19
N GLU A 16 12.40 -1.24 -0.38
CA GLU A 16 13.78 -0.91 -0.78
C GLU A 16 14.25 -1.75 -1.98
N LEU A 17 13.92 -3.04 -1.99
CA LEU A 17 14.26 -3.97 -3.06
C LEU A 17 13.24 -3.98 -4.21
N VAL A 18 12.17 -3.19 -4.13
CA VAL A 18 11.08 -3.09 -5.13
C VAL A 18 10.49 -4.48 -5.46
N ARG A 19 10.11 -5.24 -4.42
CA ARG A 19 9.59 -6.62 -4.52
C ARG A 19 8.08 -6.68 -4.21
N PRO A 20 7.19 -6.50 -5.20
CA PRO A 20 5.74 -6.43 -4.96
C PRO A 20 5.18 -7.74 -4.40
N GLU A 21 5.68 -8.90 -4.84
CA GLU A 21 5.17 -10.20 -4.39
C GLU A 21 5.46 -10.40 -2.90
N CYS A 22 6.66 -10.02 -2.46
CA CYS A 22 7.04 -10.07 -1.05
C CYS A 22 6.21 -9.09 -0.22
N LEU A 23 6.00 -7.87 -0.72
CA LEU A 23 5.18 -6.87 -0.04
C LEU A 23 3.75 -7.37 0.17
N LEU A 24 3.12 -7.89 -0.89
CA LEU A 24 1.74 -8.40 -0.85
C LEU A 24 1.60 -9.59 0.11
N LEU A 25 2.54 -10.53 0.09
CA LEU A 25 2.54 -11.67 1.01
C LEU A 25 2.63 -11.21 2.47
N LEU A 26 3.55 -10.27 2.76
CA LEU A 26 3.72 -9.72 4.11
C LEU A 26 2.47 -8.98 4.58
N LEU A 27 1.88 -8.14 3.73
CA LEU A 27 0.63 -7.42 4.02
C LEU A 27 -0.54 -8.39 4.24
N GLY A 28 -0.65 -9.43 3.40
CA GLY A 28 -1.67 -10.48 3.52
C GLY A 28 -1.60 -11.24 4.85
N HIS A 29 -0.39 -11.49 5.36
CA HIS A 29 -0.17 -12.08 6.69
C HIS A 29 -0.16 -11.05 7.83
N GLY A 30 -0.61 -9.82 7.59
CA GLY A 30 -0.85 -8.83 8.65
C GLY A 30 0.36 -8.04 9.11
N ALA A 31 1.46 -8.03 8.34
CA ALA A 31 2.56 -7.10 8.61
C ALA A 31 2.05 -5.65 8.57
N SER A 32 2.35 -4.88 9.61
CA SER A 32 1.86 -3.50 9.71
C SER A 32 2.71 -2.54 8.86
N PRO A 33 2.11 -1.81 7.89
CA PRO A 33 2.81 -0.80 7.10
C PRO A 33 3.06 0.51 7.86
N CYS A 34 2.58 0.62 9.10
CA CYS A 34 2.67 1.85 9.91
C CYS A 34 3.88 1.86 10.87
N LEU A 35 4.70 0.81 10.85
CA LEU A 35 5.84 0.70 11.76
C LEU A 35 7.02 1.52 11.25
N HIS A 36 7.73 2.18 12.17
CA HIS A 36 8.93 2.95 11.88
C HIS A 36 10.21 2.10 12.01
N ASP A 37 11.19 2.40 11.17
CA ASP A 37 12.59 2.01 11.36
C ASP A 37 13.30 2.86 12.44
N CYS A 38 14.59 2.69 12.65
CA CYS A 38 15.36 3.48 13.62
C CYS A 38 15.56 4.95 13.20
N ALA A 39 15.37 5.29 11.92
CA ALA A 39 15.43 6.65 11.42
C ALA A 39 14.07 7.37 11.51
N GLY A 40 13.02 6.66 11.97
CA GLY A 40 11.65 7.21 12.06
C GLY A 40 10.88 7.14 10.75
N ASN A 41 11.42 6.46 9.73
CA ASN A 41 10.75 6.31 8.44
C ASN A 41 9.81 5.11 8.47
N THR A 42 8.69 5.21 7.78
CA THR A 42 7.84 4.07 7.43
C THR A 42 8.29 3.42 6.11
N PRO A 43 7.76 2.23 5.75
CA PRO A 43 7.94 1.68 4.41
C PRO A 43 7.46 2.63 3.30
N LEU A 44 6.40 3.42 3.57
CA LEU A 44 5.89 4.43 2.65
C LEU A 44 6.90 5.56 2.45
N ASP A 45 7.53 6.05 3.53
CA ASP A 45 8.56 7.10 3.45
C ASP A 45 9.74 6.64 2.57
N LEU A 46 10.28 5.45 2.82
CA LEU A 46 11.39 4.94 2.01
C LEU A 46 11.00 4.78 0.53
N LEU A 47 9.81 4.28 0.25
CA LEU A 47 9.33 4.11 -1.13
C LEU A 47 9.19 5.45 -1.86
N LEU A 48 8.64 6.46 -1.19
CA LEU A 48 8.51 7.80 -1.75
C LEU A 48 9.89 8.45 -1.97
N GLN A 49 10.84 8.29 -1.05
CA GLN A 49 12.23 8.74 -1.24
C GLN A 49 12.83 8.09 -2.49
N GLN A 50 12.65 6.78 -2.69
CA GLN A 50 13.14 6.09 -3.88
C GLN A 50 12.46 6.53 -5.18
N ILE A 51 11.18 6.90 -5.14
CA ILE A 51 10.48 7.45 -6.31
C ILE A 51 11.07 8.82 -6.66
N TRP A 52 11.36 9.64 -5.65
CA TRP A 52 11.96 10.96 -5.82
C TRP A 52 13.40 10.91 -6.36
N GLU A 53 14.26 10.08 -5.77
CA GLU A 53 15.68 10.01 -6.11
C GLU A 53 15.95 9.31 -7.45
N SER A 54 15.13 8.30 -7.79
CA SER A 54 15.33 7.50 -9.01
C SER A 54 14.00 7.21 -9.71
N PRO A 55 13.37 8.24 -10.33
CA PRO A 55 12.07 8.09 -10.98
C PRO A 55 12.13 7.27 -12.27
N ALA A 56 13.28 7.18 -12.93
CA ALA A 56 13.41 6.44 -14.19
C ALA A 56 13.42 4.91 -14.01
N SER A 57 13.73 4.41 -12.81
CA SER A 57 13.88 2.98 -12.55
C SER A 57 12.65 2.38 -11.86
N ASN A 58 12.03 1.39 -12.52
CA ASN A 58 10.92 0.59 -11.99
C ASN A 58 9.74 1.41 -11.46
N LEU A 59 9.46 2.60 -12.02
CA LEU A 59 8.40 3.49 -11.53
C LEU A 59 7.04 2.80 -11.46
N CYS A 60 6.65 2.08 -12.52
CA CYS A 60 5.40 1.31 -12.52
C CYS A 60 5.30 0.34 -11.33
N THR A 61 6.40 -0.36 -11.02
CA THR A 61 6.45 -1.29 -9.88
C THR A 61 6.42 -0.54 -8.56
N LYS A 62 7.19 0.54 -8.39
CA LYS A 62 7.15 1.37 -7.18
C LYS A 62 5.75 1.93 -6.92
N LEU A 63 5.06 2.34 -7.98
CA LEU A 63 3.68 2.81 -7.92
C LEU A 63 2.70 1.69 -7.52
N LEU A 64 2.92 0.45 -7.99
CA LEU A 64 2.15 -0.71 -7.53
C LEU A 64 2.38 -1.00 -6.04
N LEU A 65 3.63 -0.91 -5.57
CA LEU A 65 3.93 -1.05 -4.14
C LEU A 65 3.25 0.05 -3.32
N LEU A 66 3.24 1.29 -3.84
CA LEU A 66 2.55 2.42 -3.22
C LEU A 66 1.07 2.11 -3.07
N ASP A 67 0.38 1.75 -4.17
CA ASP A 67 -1.05 1.41 -4.14
C ASP A 67 -1.35 0.26 -3.17
N SER A 68 -0.45 -0.73 -3.09
CA SER A 68 -0.55 -1.84 -2.14
C SER A 68 -0.40 -1.37 -0.69
N LEU A 69 0.56 -0.51 -0.36
CA LEU A 69 0.69 0.06 0.98
C LEU A 69 -0.55 0.88 1.35
N LEU A 70 -1.02 1.74 0.44
CA LEU A 70 -2.19 2.60 0.64
C LEU A 70 -3.44 1.79 0.99
N LEU A 71 -3.60 0.62 0.37
CA LEU A 71 -4.71 -0.28 0.63
C LEU A 71 -4.72 -0.85 2.06
N PHE A 72 -3.57 -0.93 2.74
CA PHE A 72 -3.46 -1.49 4.09
C PHE A 72 -3.19 -0.43 5.17
N MET A 73 -3.06 0.84 4.79
CA MET A 73 -2.82 1.95 5.72
C MET A 73 -4.11 2.60 6.22
N PRO A 74 -4.14 3.06 7.49
CA PRO A 74 -5.29 3.78 8.03
C PRO A 74 -5.40 5.18 7.42
N THR A 75 -6.64 5.67 7.35
CA THR A 75 -6.93 7.06 6.95
C THR A 75 -6.33 8.05 7.93
N GLY A 76 -5.66 9.09 7.41
CA GLY A 76 -5.08 10.15 8.23
C GLY A 76 -3.74 9.80 8.89
N PHE A 77 -3.10 8.70 8.47
CA PHE A 77 -1.76 8.35 8.94
C PHE A 77 -0.74 9.46 8.65
N HIS A 78 0.11 9.75 9.64
CA HIS A 78 1.20 10.70 9.52
C HIS A 78 2.48 9.99 9.12
N PHE A 79 3.15 10.48 8.09
CA PHE A 79 4.44 9.98 7.59
C PHE A 79 5.37 11.18 7.31
N ALA A 80 6.68 10.96 7.39
CA ALA A 80 7.69 12.02 7.39
C ALA A 80 7.71 12.83 6.10
N MET A 81 7.55 12.19 4.95
CA MET A 81 7.62 12.86 3.64
C MET A 81 6.44 13.78 3.31
N LYS A 82 5.40 13.83 4.15
CA LYS A 82 4.18 14.59 3.88
C LYS A 82 4.44 16.09 3.71
N GLN A 83 5.43 16.65 4.41
CA GLN A 83 5.80 18.05 4.27
C GLN A 83 6.43 18.32 2.91
N GLN A 84 7.41 17.52 2.51
CA GLN A 84 8.08 17.65 1.21
C GLN A 84 7.11 17.49 0.03
N LEU A 85 6.12 16.60 0.14
CA LEU A 85 5.04 16.48 -0.84
C LEU A 85 4.25 17.78 -1.05
N ARG A 86 4.09 18.59 0.00
CA ARG A 86 3.37 19.86 -0.08
C ARG A 86 4.23 20.98 -0.65
N GLU A 87 5.53 20.93 -0.40
CA GLU A 87 6.50 21.90 -0.92
C GLU A 87 6.70 21.71 -2.43
N ASP A 88 6.87 20.47 -2.91
CA ASP A 88 7.17 20.15 -4.32
C ASP A 88 5.94 19.67 -5.12
N GLN A 89 4.85 20.44 -5.09
CA GLN A 89 3.54 20.00 -5.62
C GLN A 89 3.55 19.48 -7.08
N GLN A 90 4.18 20.20 -8.02
CA GLN A 90 4.12 19.84 -9.44
C GLN A 90 4.93 18.57 -9.77
N PRO A 91 6.23 18.47 -9.38
CA PRO A 91 7.00 17.25 -9.57
C PRO A 91 6.32 15.99 -9.00
N TRP A 92 5.72 16.10 -7.81
CA TRP A 92 5.00 14.97 -7.22
C TRP A 92 3.73 14.60 -7.97
N GLN A 93 3.02 15.56 -8.54
CA GLN A 93 1.87 15.27 -9.41
C GLN A 93 2.30 14.60 -10.71
N ASP A 94 3.44 14.95 -11.29
CA ASP A 94 3.95 14.30 -12.50
C ASP A 94 4.39 12.85 -12.22
N LEU A 95 5.05 12.61 -11.09
CA LEU A 95 5.54 11.28 -10.69
C LEU A 95 4.42 10.36 -10.22
N LEU A 96 3.49 10.89 -9.42
CA LEU A 96 2.44 10.09 -8.76
C LEU A 96 1.09 10.22 -9.48
N GLY A 97 0.91 11.15 -10.40
CA GLY A 97 -0.44 11.48 -10.89
C GLY A 97 -1.31 12.15 -9.82
N GLY A 98 -2.35 12.84 -10.28
CA GLY A 98 -3.19 13.69 -9.43
C GLY A 98 -3.84 12.95 -8.25
N SER A 99 -4.40 11.76 -8.47
CA SER A 99 -5.17 11.04 -7.43
C SER A 99 -4.30 10.61 -6.25
N ARG A 100 -3.12 10.02 -6.51
CA ARG A 100 -2.21 9.56 -5.45
C ARG A 100 -1.61 10.76 -4.71
N TYR A 101 -1.23 11.79 -5.44
CA TYR A 101 -0.74 13.04 -4.86
C TYR A 101 -1.77 13.69 -3.92
N GLN A 102 -2.99 13.90 -4.40
CA GLN A 102 -4.05 14.55 -3.62
C GLN A 102 -4.32 13.81 -2.31
N TRP A 103 -4.30 12.49 -2.35
CA TRP A 103 -4.45 11.68 -1.14
C TRP A 103 -3.24 11.81 -0.20
N LEU A 104 -2.02 11.61 -0.70
CA LEU A 104 -0.79 11.66 0.10
C LEU A 104 -0.60 13.04 0.77
N ALA A 105 -0.90 14.11 0.05
CA ALA A 105 -0.83 15.47 0.57
C ALA A 105 -1.97 15.82 1.55
N GLY A 106 -3.03 14.99 1.58
CA GLY A 106 -4.22 15.17 2.43
C GLY A 106 -5.25 16.15 1.88
N PHE A 107 -5.25 16.40 0.56
CA PHE A 107 -6.25 17.22 -0.12
C PHE A 107 -7.52 16.43 -0.51
N ALA A 108 -7.43 15.10 -0.58
CA ALA A 108 -8.57 14.24 -0.87
C ALA A 108 -8.55 12.95 -0.01
N PRO A 109 -9.71 12.40 0.37
CA PRO A 109 -9.79 11.07 0.98
C PRO A 109 -9.54 9.95 -0.04
N PHE A 110 -9.38 8.72 0.43
CA PHE A 110 -9.37 7.54 -0.46
C PHE A 110 -10.67 7.47 -1.27
N SER A 111 -10.60 6.93 -2.49
CA SER A 111 -11.80 6.67 -3.28
C SER A 111 -12.71 5.68 -2.55
N LEU A 112 -14.02 5.74 -2.83
CA LEU A 112 -14.98 4.79 -2.27
C LEU A 112 -14.56 3.34 -2.53
N PHE A 113 -13.97 3.07 -3.71
CA PHE A 113 -13.42 1.76 -4.04
C PHE A 113 -12.33 1.33 -3.06
N VAL A 114 -11.29 2.14 -2.86
CA VAL A 114 -10.19 1.82 -1.95
C VAL A 114 -10.70 1.66 -0.52
N ARG A 115 -11.63 2.52 -0.08
CA ARG A 115 -12.23 2.42 1.24
C ARG A 115 -13.06 1.13 1.40
N SER A 116 -13.79 0.74 0.37
CA SER A 116 -14.55 -0.52 0.36
C SER A 116 -13.62 -1.72 0.43
N MET A 117 -12.52 -1.70 -0.33
CA MET A 117 -11.50 -2.75 -0.31
C MET A 117 -10.80 -2.84 1.07
N GLN A 118 -10.48 -1.70 1.70
CA GLN A 118 -9.95 -1.66 3.07
C GLN A 118 -10.89 -2.34 4.08
N VAL A 119 -12.19 -2.07 3.99
CA VAL A 119 -13.21 -2.69 4.86
C VAL A 119 -13.28 -4.19 4.62
N LEU A 120 -13.29 -4.61 3.35
CA LEU A 120 -13.31 -6.04 2.99
C LEU A 120 -12.08 -6.76 3.53
N ILE A 121 -10.88 -6.22 3.30
CA ILE A 121 -9.62 -6.79 3.81
C ILE A 121 -9.62 -6.86 5.34
N GLY A 122 -10.14 -5.82 6.01
CA GLY A 122 -10.28 -5.81 7.47
C GLY A 122 -11.26 -6.86 8.02
N SER A 123 -12.21 -7.33 7.20
CA SER A 123 -13.16 -8.39 7.60
C SER A 123 -12.61 -9.81 7.46
N ILE A 124 -11.46 -9.99 6.80
CA ILE A 124 -10.83 -11.30 6.58
C ILE A 124 -9.98 -11.70 7.79
N SER A 125 -10.16 -12.93 8.28
CA SER A 125 -9.27 -13.54 9.27
C SER A 125 -7.88 -13.78 8.66
N ARG A 126 -6.89 -13.00 9.11
CA ARG A 126 -5.49 -13.03 8.61
C ARG A 126 -4.80 -14.38 8.77
N GLU A 127 -5.25 -15.19 9.72
CA GLU A 127 -4.73 -16.54 9.99
C GLU A 127 -5.09 -17.55 8.92
N HIS A 128 -6.12 -17.27 8.12
CA HIS A 128 -6.68 -18.18 7.13
C HIS A 128 -6.56 -17.62 5.72
N PHE A 129 -5.67 -16.65 5.47
CA PHE A 129 -5.45 -16.12 4.12
C PHE A 129 -4.51 -17.06 3.33
N PRO A 130 -4.79 -17.38 2.05
CA PRO A 130 -5.82 -16.81 1.18
C PRO A 130 -7.21 -17.46 1.25
N GLU A 131 -7.38 -18.60 1.90
CA GLU A 131 -8.63 -19.39 1.94
C GLU A 131 -9.83 -18.60 2.50
N ALA A 132 -9.57 -17.63 3.37
CA ALA A 132 -10.57 -16.73 3.93
C ALA A 132 -11.19 -15.77 2.89
N LEU A 133 -10.59 -15.63 1.71
CA LEU A 133 -11.20 -14.93 0.58
C LEU A 133 -12.49 -15.62 0.11
N ASP A 134 -12.56 -16.96 0.17
CA ASP A 134 -13.75 -17.71 -0.23
C ASP A 134 -14.93 -17.51 0.75
N GLY A 135 -14.60 -17.17 2.00
CA GLY A 135 -15.55 -16.90 3.09
C GLY A 135 -16.00 -15.44 3.20
N LEU A 136 -15.58 -14.56 2.28
CA LEU A 136 -15.95 -13.15 2.35
C LEU A 136 -17.48 -12.98 2.36
N PRO A 137 -18.05 -12.12 3.24
CA PRO A 137 -19.47 -11.81 3.29
C PRO A 137 -19.84 -10.86 2.13
N LEU A 138 -19.50 -11.26 0.90
CA LEU A 138 -19.87 -10.52 -0.30
C LEU A 138 -21.38 -10.67 -0.51
N PRO A 139 -22.11 -9.56 -0.70
CA PRO A 139 -23.44 -9.59 -1.27
C PRO A 139 -23.46 -10.48 -2.51
N HIS A 140 -24.58 -11.18 -2.75
CA HIS A 140 -24.69 -12.14 -3.85
C HIS A 140 -24.32 -11.57 -5.23
N PHE A 141 -24.45 -10.27 -5.44
CA PHE A 141 -24.08 -9.58 -6.70
C PHE A 141 -22.57 -9.28 -6.83
N LEU A 142 -21.79 -9.37 -5.75
CA LEU A 142 -20.32 -9.19 -5.74
C LEU A 142 -19.56 -10.52 -5.71
N LYS A 143 -20.23 -11.63 -5.41
CA LYS A 143 -19.63 -12.95 -5.70
C LYS A 143 -19.38 -13.00 -7.20
N PRO A 144 -18.20 -13.44 -7.66
CA PRO A 144 -17.97 -13.61 -9.09
C PRO A 144 -19.14 -14.44 -9.61
N LEU A 145 -19.92 -13.86 -10.53
CA LEU A 145 -20.95 -14.60 -11.25
C LEU A 145 -20.26 -15.87 -11.68
N ASP A 146 -20.81 -17.01 -11.28
CA ASP A 146 -20.39 -18.33 -11.72
C ASP A 146 -20.58 -18.34 -13.24
N LEU A 147 -19.64 -17.72 -13.97
CA LEU A 147 -19.48 -17.78 -15.41
C LEU A 147 -18.94 -19.17 -15.70
N LYS A 148 -19.71 -20.18 -15.30
CA LYS A 148 -19.72 -21.44 -16.00
C LYS A 148 -20.09 -21.09 -17.43
N LEU A 149 -19.06 -20.81 -18.24
CA LEU A 149 -19.12 -21.03 -19.66
C LEU A 149 -19.67 -22.45 -19.81
N LYS A 150 -20.96 -22.54 -20.09
CA LYS A 150 -21.56 -23.75 -20.62
C LYS A 150 -20.85 -23.97 -21.95
N SER A 151 -19.94 -24.95 -21.95
CA SER A 151 -19.44 -25.61 -23.15
C SER A 151 -20.60 -26.09 -24.01
#